data_AF-A0A345ZST5-F1
#
_entry.id   AF-A0A345ZST5-F1
#
_cell.length_a   1.000
_cell.length_b   1.000
_cell.length_c   1.000
_cell.angle_alpha   90.00
_cell.angle_beta   90.00
_cell.angle_gamma   90.00
#
_symmetry.space_group_name_H-M   'P 1'
#
loop_
_entity.id
_entity.type
_entity.pdbx_description
1 polymer ?
#
loop_
_entity_poly.entity_id
_entity_poly.type
_entity_poly.pdbx_seq_one_letter_code
_entity_poly.pdbx_strand_id
1 'polypeptide(L)'
;MIDRQGGRIVIECDSCDETFDGNSIEGDGDDWQEVWPAAKAEGWTSKKIGNEWVHGCPHCGVYISAKAGSSHTLLSSLRTVRPSRDR
;
A
#
# COMPACT_ATOMS: atom_id res chain seq x y z
N MET A 1 7.88 -5.68 4.91
CA MET A 1 9.08 -6.39 4.41
C MET A 1 9.78 -5.58 3.30
N ILE A 2 11.08 -5.77 3.07
CA ILE A 2 11.81 -5.18 1.93
C ILE A 2 12.25 -6.32 1.01
N ASP A 3 11.85 -6.28 -0.25
CA ASP A 3 12.24 -7.28 -1.26
C ASP A 3 12.90 -6.62 -2.48
N ARG A 4 13.82 -7.34 -3.11
CA ARG A 4 14.51 -6.88 -4.33
C ARG A 4 14.03 -7.70 -5.51
N GLN A 5 13.09 -7.16 -6.29
CA GLN A 5 12.52 -7.85 -7.43
C GLN A 5 12.99 -7.27 -8.75
N GLY A 6 13.70 -8.06 -9.55
CA GLY A 6 14.11 -7.64 -10.90
C GLY A 6 15.04 -6.43 -10.93
N GLY A 7 15.84 -6.23 -9.87
CA GLY A 7 16.72 -5.07 -9.76
C GLY A 7 16.05 -3.81 -9.23
N ARG A 8 14.88 -3.90 -8.57
CA ARG A 8 14.27 -2.75 -7.88
C ARG A 8 13.90 -3.09 -6.45
N ILE A 9 13.77 -2.07 -5.62
CA ILE A 9 13.32 -2.22 -4.23
C ILE A 9 11.81 -2.10 -4.19
N VAL A 10 11.17 -3.10 -3.59
CA VAL A 10 9.76 -3.09 -3.25
C VAL A 10 9.64 -3.09 -1.73
N ILE A 11 8.84 -2.17 -1.19
CA ILE A 11 8.54 -2.10 0.24
C ILE A 11 7.10 -2.55 0.44
N GLU A 12 6.94 -3.63 1.17
CA GLU A 12 5.63 -4.23 1.46
C GLU A 12 5.19 -3.85 2.87
N CYS A 13 3.92 -3.46 3.02
CA CYS A 13 3.36 -3.26 4.34
C CYS A 13 3.22 -4.61 5.06
N ASP A 14 3.65 -4.67 6.31
CA ASP A 14 3.52 -5.89 7.11
C ASP A 14 2.10 -6.10 7.68
N SER A 15 1.17 -5.17 7.42
CA SER A 15 -0.21 -5.17 7.94
C SER A 15 -1.30 -5.37 6.86
N CYS A 16 -1.01 -5.06 5.60
CA CYS A 16 -1.94 -5.16 4.45
C CYS A 16 -1.16 -5.47 3.16
N ASP A 17 -1.85 -5.73 2.05
CA ASP A 17 -1.23 -6.04 0.75
C ASP A 17 -0.75 -4.78 -0.01
N GLU A 18 -0.58 -3.66 0.67
CA GLU A 18 -0.10 -2.42 0.05
C GLU A 18 1.42 -2.45 -0.11
N THR A 19 1.89 -1.97 -1.27
CA THR A 19 3.30 -2.02 -1.66
C THR A 19 3.74 -0.69 -2.26
N PHE A 20 4.94 -0.24 -1.91
CA PHE A 20 5.64 0.85 -2.57
C PHE A 20 6.65 0.29 -3.56
N ASP A 21 6.47 0.57 -4.84
CA ASP A 21 7.39 0.17 -5.92
C ASP A 21 8.39 1.30 -6.17
N GLY A 22 9.69 1.02 -5.99
CA GLY A 22 10.77 1.95 -6.28
C GLY A 22 10.86 2.39 -7.74
N ASN A 23 10.13 1.76 -8.67
CA ASN A 23 10.01 2.25 -10.05
C ASN A 23 9.05 3.45 -10.20
N SER A 24 8.37 3.84 -9.12
CA SER A 24 7.46 5.00 -9.11
C SER A 24 8.20 6.33 -8.93
N ILE A 25 9.49 6.29 -8.59
CA ILE A 25 10.33 7.47 -8.37
C ILE A 25 11.17 7.78 -9.62
N GLU A 26 11.40 9.06 -9.91
CA GLU A 26 12.35 9.47 -10.94
C GLU A 26 13.79 9.26 -10.42
N GLY A 27 14.43 8.15 -10.81
CA GLY A 27 15.79 7.79 -10.35
C GLY A 27 16.11 6.30 -10.51
N ASP A 28 17.23 5.89 -9.94
CA ASP A 28 17.64 4.49 -9.87
C ASP A 28 16.86 3.81 -8.72
N GLY A 29 15.70 3.22 -9.05
CA GLY A 29 14.79 2.54 -8.11
C GLY A 29 15.36 1.28 -7.43
N ASP A 30 16.67 1.06 -7.53
CA ASP A 30 17.44 -0.02 -6.94
C ASP A 30 18.28 0.40 -5.72
N ASP A 31 18.41 1.71 -5.46
CA ASP A 31 19.08 2.24 -4.27
C ASP A 31 18.09 2.51 -3.11
N TRP A 32 18.36 1.87 -1.98
CA TRP A 32 17.60 2.06 -0.74
C TRP A 32 17.69 3.50 -0.23
N GLN A 33 18.80 4.19 -0.47
CA GLN A 33 18.97 5.58 -0.05
C GLN A 33 18.09 6.54 -0.85
N GLU A 34 17.60 6.16 -2.03
CA GLU A 34 16.68 6.96 -2.84
C GLU A 34 15.22 6.55 -2.60
N VAL A 35 14.97 5.24 -2.60
CA VAL A 35 13.62 4.65 -2.45
C VAL A 35 13.02 4.94 -1.08
N TRP A 36 13.80 4.82 0.01
CA TRP A 36 13.26 4.97 1.36
C TRP A 36 12.84 6.41 1.73
N PRO A 37 13.60 7.46 1.39
CA PRO A 37 13.13 8.83 1.56
C PRO A 37 11.84 9.14 0.78
N ALA A 38 11.70 8.62 -0.44
CA ALA A 38 10.49 8.80 -1.23
C ALA A 38 9.28 8.10 -0.59
N ALA A 39 9.44 6.84 -0.17
CA ALA A 39 8.40 6.13 0.58
C ALA A 39 7.98 6.90 1.84
N LYS A 40 8.95 7.43 2.60
CA LYS A 40 8.68 8.29 3.77
C LYS A 40 7.92 9.57 3.41
N ALA A 41 8.22 10.20 2.28
CA ALA A 41 7.52 11.39 1.81
C ALA A 41 6.05 11.08 1.47
N GLU A 42 5.76 9.86 1.02
CA GLU A 42 4.39 9.36 0.81
C GLU A 42 3.69 8.92 2.11
N GLY A 43 4.40 8.93 3.25
CA GLY A 43 3.85 8.62 4.57
C GLY A 43 4.13 7.20 5.06
N TRP A 44 5.02 6.46 4.39
CA TRP A 44 5.47 5.16 4.89
C TRP A 44 6.29 5.30 6.16
N THR A 45 6.10 4.35 7.07
CA THR A 45 6.75 4.34 8.38
C THR A 45 7.45 3.00 8.63
N SER A 46 8.54 3.03 9.38
CA SER A 46 9.23 1.81 9.83
C SER A 46 9.52 1.88 11.32
N LYS A 47 9.40 0.75 12.03
CA LYS A 47 9.77 0.64 13.43
C LYS A 47 10.42 -0.70 13.71
N LYS A 48 11.48 -0.68 14.52
CA LYS A 48 12.09 -1.89 15.04
C LYS A 48 11.27 -2.42 16.21
N ILE A 49 10.76 -3.65 16.10
CA ILE A 49 10.02 -4.36 17.14
C ILE A 49 10.78 -5.65 17.45
N GLY A 50 11.31 -5.75 18.67
CA GLY A 50 12.24 -6.83 19.02
C GLY A 50 13.47 -6.80 18.11
N ASN A 51 13.65 -7.84 17.29
CA ASN A 51 14.78 -7.97 16.38
C ASN A 51 14.42 -7.75 14.90
N GLU A 52 13.18 -7.35 14.62
CA GLU A 52 12.64 -7.23 13.26
C GLU A 52 12.26 -5.78 12.94
N TRP A 53 12.39 -5.41 11.66
CA TRP A 53 11.94 -4.12 11.14
C TRP A 53 10.57 -4.28 10.50
N VAL A 54 9.58 -3.62 11.09
CA VAL A 54 8.19 -3.61 10.62
C VAL A 54 7.95 -2.34 9.81
N HIS A 55 7.38 -2.50 8.62
CA HIS A 55 7.06 -1.45 7.67
C HIS A 55 5.55 -1.28 7.57
N GLY A 56 5.11 -0.03 7.67
CA GLY A 56 3.71 0.36 7.62
C GLY A 56 3.45 1.35 6.50
N CYS A 57 2.42 1.11 5.71
CA CYS A 57 1.91 2.08 4.75
C CYS A 57 1.26 3.29 5.46
N PRO A 58 0.91 4.36 4.74
CA PRO A 58 0.29 5.57 5.32
C PRO A 58 -1.05 5.28 6.01
N HIS A 59 -1.76 4.24 5.57
CA HIS A 59 -3.05 3.84 6.10
C HIS A 59 -2.95 3.01 7.38
N CYS A 60 -2.02 2.04 7.43
CA CYS A 60 -1.87 1.14 8.56
C CYS A 60 -0.92 1.68 9.64
N GLY A 61 0.12 2.39 9.24
CA GLY A 61 1.25 2.73 10.11
C GLY A 61 1.98 1.48 10.66
N VAL A 62 2.81 1.70 11.67
CA VAL A 62 3.59 0.64 12.37
C VAL A 62 2.96 0.22 13.70
N TYR A 63 1.67 0.52 13.87
CA TYR A 63 0.93 0.06 15.02
C TYR A 63 0.60 -1.41 14.78
N ILE A 64 1.01 -2.28 15.71
CA ILE A 64 0.54 -3.66 15.84
C ILE A 64 -0.95 -3.64 16.24
N SER A 65 -1.81 -3.07 15.39
CA SER A 65 -3.25 -3.27 15.44
C SER A 65 -3.59 -4.30 14.39
N ALA A 66 -4.08 -5.45 14.87
CA ALA A 66 -4.46 -6.61 14.09
C ALA A 66 -5.20 -6.21 12.81
N LYS A 67 -4.69 -6.69 11.66
CA LYS A 67 -5.30 -6.70 10.32
C LYS A 67 -6.56 -5.84 10.19
N ALA A 68 -6.42 -4.63 9.63
CA ALA A 68 -7.53 -3.99 8.96
C ALA A 68 -7.87 -4.83 7.72
N GLY A 69 -8.66 -5.88 7.92
CA GLY A 69 -9.21 -6.68 6.83
C GLY A 69 -10.03 -5.75 5.94
N SER A 70 -9.48 -5.37 4.79
CA SER A 70 -10.21 -4.68 3.75
C SER A 70 -11.23 -5.65 3.14
N SER A 71 -12.33 -5.84 3.86
CA SER A 71 -13.53 -6.50 3.36
C SER A 71 -14.24 -5.49 2.47
N HIS A 72 -13.90 -5.48 1.17
CA HIS A 72 -14.77 -4.90 0.17
C HIS A 72 -15.22 -6.00 -0.79
N THR A 73 -16.07 -6.89 -0.27
CA THR A 73 -16.91 -7.74 -1.11
C THR A 73 -18.38 -7.48 -0.77
N LEU A 74 -19.15 -7.18 -1.83
CA LEU A 74 -20.62 -7.20 -1.95
C LEU A 74 -21.35 -5.98 -1.35
N LEU A 75 -22.42 -5.39 -1.88
CA LEU A 75 -23.43 -5.68 -2.92
C LEU A 75 -23.85 -4.31 -3.51
N SER A 76 -24.24 -4.15 -4.78
CA SER A 76 -25.62 -4.38 -5.20
C SER A 76 -25.75 -4.40 -6.72
N SER A 77 -25.99 -5.61 -7.23
CA SER A 77 -26.73 -5.84 -8.45
C SER A 77 -28.22 -5.57 -8.21
N LEU A 78 -28.98 -5.31 -9.29
CA LEU A 78 -30.45 -5.15 -9.40
C LEU A 78 -30.93 -3.70 -9.13
N ARG A 79 -31.70 -2.98 -9.97
CA ARG A 79 -32.74 -3.34 -10.95
C ARG A 79 -32.84 -2.21 -12.00
N THR A 80 -32.87 -2.49 -13.31
CA THR A 80 -34.05 -2.30 -14.21
C THR A 80 -35.10 -1.29 -13.67
N VAL A 81 -35.55 -0.25 -14.39
CA VAL A 81 -36.45 -0.25 -15.58
C VAL A 81 -36.44 1.17 -16.24
N ARG A 82 -36.58 1.23 -17.58
CA ARG A 82 -36.87 2.42 -18.44
C ARG A 82 -38.29 3.04 -18.15
N PRO A 83 -38.95 3.79 -19.05
CA PRO A 83 -38.67 5.09 -19.69
C PRO A 83 -39.76 6.17 -19.38
N SER A 84 -39.60 7.35 -20.01
CA SER A 84 -40.64 8.28 -20.52
C SER A 84 -41.56 9.04 -19.55
N ARG A 85 -41.54 10.39 -19.64
CA ARG A 85 -42.76 11.16 -19.88
C ARG A 85 -42.50 12.59 -20.39
N ASP A 86 -43.09 12.89 -21.55
CA ASP A 86 -43.57 14.20 -22.01
C ASP A 86 -43.84 15.23 -20.90
N ARG A 87 -43.34 16.46 -21.07
CA ARG A 87 -44.20 17.62 -21.40
C ARG A 87 -43.40 18.82 -21.88
#